data_AF-A0A962A9X0-F1
#
_entry.id   AF-A0A962A9X0-F1
#
_cell.length_a   1.000
_cell.length_b   1.000
_cell.length_c   1.000
_cell.angle_alpha   90.00
_cell.angle_beta   90.00
_cell.angle_gamma   90.00
#
_symmetry.space_group_name_H-M   'P 1'
#
loop_
_entity.id
_entity.type
_entity.pdbx_description
1 polymer ?
#
loop_
_entity_poly.entity_id
_entity_poly.type
_entity_poly.pdbx_seq_one_letter_code
_entity_poly.pdbx_strand_id
1 'polypeptide(L)'
;MNDRHISLDERPARDRSLRKRSLKEPEGKGSFGFARFSALVAALAGRPATFAIAVATILAWGLSGPIFRWSDTWQLVINTGTTIITFLMVFVIQNAQNRDAMAIQVKLDELICATRDARDKLVGIEDLDDTVVERLKAEIQSRSKRSPAAVG
;
A
#
# COMPACT_ATOMS: atom_id res chain seq x y z
N MET A 1 5.48 52.99 32.51
CA MET A 1 4.57 51.89 32.14
C MET A 1 4.94 51.42 30.75
N ASN A 2 5.34 50.16 30.61
CA ASN A 2 5.86 49.55 29.38
C ASN A 2 4.81 48.55 28.86
N ASP A 3 3.94 48.98 27.95
CA ASP A 3 2.92 48.12 27.37
C ASP A 3 3.50 47.40 26.15
N ARG A 4 4.10 46.24 26.40
CA ARG A 4 4.38 45.24 25.38
C ARG A 4 3.07 44.53 25.02
N HIS A 5 2.32 45.13 24.11
CA HIS A 5 1.33 44.42 23.31
C HIS A 5 2.08 43.45 22.38
N ILE A 6 2.27 42.21 22.85
CA ILE A 6 2.67 41.09 22.00
C ILE A 6 1.43 40.75 21.18
N SER A 7 1.42 41.21 19.94
CA SER A 7 0.43 40.83 18.93
C SER A 7 0.51 39.32 18.71
N LEU A 8 -0.39 38.60 19.37
CA LEU A 8 -0.72 37.22 19.01
C LEU A 8 -1.60 37.27 17.76
N ASP A 9 -1.32 36.36 16.83
CA ASP A 9 -2.16 36.00 15.68
C ASP A 9 -1.88 36.71 14.35
N GLU A 10 -0.65 36.57 13.85
CA GLU A 10 -0.45 36.43 12.40
C GLU A 10 0.01 35.00 12.11
N ARG A 11 -0.94 34.07 11.97
CA ARG A 11 -0.66 32.84 11.21
C ARG A 11 -0.37 33.28 9.77
N PRO A 12 0.85 33.09 9.22
CA PRO A 12 1.14 33.51 7.87
C PRO A 12 0.18 32.79 6.92
N ALA A 13 -0.54 33.57 6.11
CA ALA A 13 -1.42 33.07 5.08
C ALA A 13 -0.66 32.06 4.22
N ARG A 14 -1.09 30.78 4.24
CA ARG A 14 -0.50 29.70 3.45
C ARG A 14 -0.46 30.13 1.98
N ASP A 15 0.72 30.52 1.53
CA ASP A 15 0.97 30.94 0.16
C ASP A 15 0.67 29.76 -0.77
N ARG A 16 -0.47 29.86 -1.45
CA ARG A 16 -0.98 28.84 -2.38
C ARG A 16 -0.08 28.71 -3.62
N SER A 17 0.81 29.67 -3.87
CA SER A 17 1.70 29.70 -5.03
C SER A 17 2.94 28.79 -4.86
N LEU A 18 3.45 28.61 -3.63
CA LEU A 18 4.54 27.68 -3.32
C LEU A 18 4.14 26.21 -3.56
N ARG A 19 2.85 25.89 -3.36
CA ARG A 19 2.29 24.56 -3.62
C ARG A 19 2.25 24.20 -5.11
N LYS A 20 2.10 25.18 -6.00
CA LYS A 20 2.05 24.95 -7.46
C LYS A 20 3.44 24.72 -8.06
N ARG A 21 4.51 25.27 -7.47
CA ARG A 21 5.88 25.10 -7.96
C ARG A 21 6.53 23.77 -7.56
N SER A 22 6.11 23.17 -6.44
CA SER A 22 6.65 21.91 -5.93
C SER A 22 6.12 20.66 -6.64
N LEU A 23 5.12 20.80 -7.53
CA LEU A 23 4.54 19.70 -8.32
C LEU A 23 5.19 19.57 -9.70
N LYS A 24 6.40 20.07 -9.89
CA LYS A 24 7.19 19.71 -11.08
C LYS A 24 7.89 18.39 -10.78
N GLU A 25 7.12 17.31 -10.89
CA GLU A 25 7.58 15.96 -10.62
C GLU A 25 8.73 15.57 -11.57
N PRO A 26 9.76 14.87 -11.07
CA PRO A 26 10.76 14.27 -11.94
C PRO A 26 10.10 13.15 -12.75
N GLU A 27 10.12 13.28 -14.09
CA GLU A 27 9.70 12.27 -15.07
C GLU A 27 10.59 11.01 -14.96
N GLY A 28 10.29 10.15 -13.97
CA GLY A 28 10.83 8.81 -13.86
C GLY A 28 10.03 7.82 -14.70
N LYS A 29 10.31 7.75 -16.01
CA LYS A 29 9.64 6.83 -16.96
C LYS A 29 9.83 5.33 -16.67
N GLY A 30 10.56 4.95 -15.63
CA GLY A 30 10.88 3.55 -15.31
C GLY A 30 9.83 2.78 -14.50
N SER A 31 9.02 3.44 -13.67
CA SER A 31 8.08 2.76 -12.74
C SER A 31 6.63 2.70 -13.27
N PHE A 32 6.23 3.68 -14.08
CA PHE A 32 4.84 3.84 -14.51
C PHE A 32 4.33 2.66 -15.35
N GLY A 33 5.20 2.03 -16.14
CA GLY A 33 4.85 0.86 -16.96
C GLY A 33 4.54 -0.37 -16.11
N PHE A 34 5.44 -0.74 -15.20
CA PHE A 34 5.25 -1.89 -14.32
C PHE A 34 4.08 -1.68 -13.34
N ALA A 35 3.94 -0.47 -12.77
CA ALA A 35 2.84 -0.17 -11.86
C ALA A 35 1.47 -0.28 -12.55
N ARG A 36 1.34 0.18 -13.80
CA ARG A 36 0.11 0.02 -14.60
C ARG A 36 -0.14 -1.42 -15.00
N PHE A 37 0.90 -2.14 -15.41
CA PHE A 37 0.80 -3.57 -15.74
C PHE A 37 0.33 -4.38 -14.53
N SER A 38 0.98 -4.23 -13.38
CA SER A 38 0.62 -4.93 -12.14
C SER A 38 -0.79 -4.61 -11.68
N ALA A 39 -1.23 -3.35 -11.81
CA ALA A 39 -2.61 -2.97 -11.51
C ALA A 39 -3.63 -3.61 -12.48
N LEU A 40 -3.29 -3.72 -13.77
CA LEU A 40 -4.10 -4.41 -14.76
C LEU A 40 -4.20 -5.92 -14.45
N VAL A 41 -3.07 -6.56 -14.15
CA VAL A 41 -3.03 -7.98 -13.78
C VAL A 41 -3.83 -8.23 -12.51
N ALA A 42 -3.69 -7.40 -11.47
CA ALA A 42 -4.48 -7.51 -10.25
C ALA A 42 -5.98 -7.33 -10.51
N ALA A 43 -6.36 -6.34 -11.33
CA ALA A 43 -7.75 -6.10 -11.70
C ALA A 43 -8.34 -7.26 -12.54
N LEU A 44 -7.56 -7.85 -13.44
CA LEU A 44 -7.98 -9.02 -14.20
C LEU A 44 -8.10 -10.25 -13.30
N ALA A 45 -7.12 -10.50 -12.42
CA ALA A 45 -7.10 -11.64 -11.52
C ALA A 45 -8.29 -11.64 -10.54
N GLY A 46 -8.77 -10.47 -10.12
CA GLY A 46 -9.93 -10.33 -9.24
C GLY A 46 -11.31 -10.57 -9.89
N ARG A 47 -11.39 -10.74 -11.22
CA ARG A 47 -12.68 -10.91 -11.92
C ARG A 47 -13.13 -12.38 -11.91
N PRO A 48 -14.41 -12.67 -11.59
CA PRO A 48 -14.95 -14.05 -11.62
C PRO A 48 -14.78 -14.75 -12.98
N ALA A 49 -14.92 -14.00 -14.07
CA ALA A 49 -14.73 -14.53 -15.43
C ALA A 49 -13.30 -15.01 -15.68
N THR A 50 -12.29 -14.33 -15.14
CA THR A 50 -10.88 -14.72 -15.27
C THR A 50 -10.62 -16.02 -14.53
N PHE A 51 -11.21 -16.18 -13.34
CA PHE A 51 -11.12 -17.44 -12.59
C PHE A 51 -11.75 -18.60 -13.36
N ALA A 52 -12.93 -18.40 -13.95
CA ALA A 52 -13.57 -19.43 -14.77
C ALA A 52 -12.70 -19.84 -15.98
N ILE A 53 -12.07 -18.87 -16.66
CA ILE A 53 -11.15 -19.13 -17.76
C ILE A 53 -9.91 -19.90 -17.28
N ALA A 54 -9.34 -19.53 -16.13
CA ALA A 54 -8.19 -20.22 -15.56
C ALA A 54 -8.52 -21.69 -15.23
N VAL A 55 -9.67 -21.94 -14.61
CA VAL A 55 -10.16 -23.30 -14.34
C VAL A 55 -10.37 -24.08 -15.64
N ALA A 56 -11.04 -23.48 -16.62
CA ALA A 56 -11.24 -24.11 -17.93
C ALA A 56 -9.92 -24.47 -18.62
N THR A 57 -8.90 -23.61 -18.48
CA THR A 57 -7.56 -23.84 -19.02
C THR A 57 -6.88 -25.02 -18.34
N ILE A 58 -6.96 -25.11 -17.00
CA ILE A 58 -6.41 -26.24 -16.23
C ILE A 58 -7.11 -27.55 -16.62
N LEU A 59 -8.44 -27.53 -16.78
CA LEU A 59 -9.20 -28.69 -17.22
C LEU A 59 -8.79 -29.11 -18.63
N ALA A 60 -8.73 -28.17 -19.59
CA ALA A 60 -8.28 -28.46 -20.96
C ALA A 60 -6.86 -29.04 -20.99
N TRP A 61 -5.96 -28.53 -20.15
CA TRP A 61 -4.62 -29.09 -19.99
C TRP A 61 -4.66 -30.53 -19.46
N GLY A 62 -5.45 -30.78 -18.42
CA GLY A 62 -5.68 -32.11 -17.86
C GLY A 62 -6.22 -33.10 -18.89
N LEU A 63 -7.20 -32.68 -19.70
CA LEU A 63 -7.77 -33.48 -20.79
C LEU A 63 -6.76 -33.78 -21.91
N SER A 64 -5.70 -32.97 -22.06
CA SER A 64 -4.63 -33.27 -23.01
C SER A 64 -3.67 -34.37 -22.52
N GLY A 65 -3.64 -34.65 -21.21
CA GLY A 65 -2.77 -35.66 -20.60
C GLY A 65 -2.83 -37.06 -21.25
N PRO A 66 -4.02 -37.64 -21.49
CA PRO A 66 -4.16 -38.93 -22.19
C PRO A 66 -3.57 -38.94 -23.61
N ILE A 67 -3.66 -37.83 -24.34
CA ILE A 67 -3.10 -37.69 -25.70
C ILE A 67 -1.56 -37.77 -25.64
N PHE A 68 -0.97 -37.14 -24.63
CA PHE A 68 0.47 -37.14 -24.39
C PHE A 68 0.96 -38.32 -23.55
N ARG A 69 0.10 -39.33 -23.30
CA ARG A 69 0.39 -40.53 -22.48
C ARG A 69 0.97 -40.19 -21.10
N TRP A 70 0.56 -39.07 -20.52
CA TRP A 70 1.07 -38.58 -19.23
C TRP A 70 2.60 -38.45 -19.18
N SER A 71 3.22 -38.02 -20.30
CA SER A 71 4.67 -37.94 -20.43
C SER A 71 5.33 -36.98 -19.43
N ASP A 72 6.62 -37.20 -19.19
CA ASP A 72 7.45 -36.32 -18.37
C ASP A 72 7.46 -34.88 -18.90
N THR A 73 7.43 -34.69 -20.23
CA THR A 73 7.35 -33.37 -20.87
C THR A 73 6.02 -32.68 -20.55
N TRP A 74 4.90 -33.41 -20.56
CA TRP A 74 3.59 -32.86 -20.22
C TRP A 74 3.54 -32.37 -18.76
N GLN A 75 4.14 -33.09 -17.83
CA GLN A 75 4.25 -32.66 -16.43
C GLN A 75 5.25 -31.51 -16.25
N LEU A 76 6.38 -31.58 -16.95
CA LEU A 76 7.45 -30.57 -16.88
C LEU A 76 6.95 -29.19 -17.31
N VAL A 77 6.14 -29.11 -18.37
CA VAL A 77 5.63 -27.84 -18.89
C VAL A 77 4.76 -27.13 -17.87
N ILE A 78 3.82 -27.83 -17.21
CA ILE A 78 2.94 -27.18 -16.23
C ILE A 78 3.69 -26.81 -14.95
N ASN A 79 4.59 -27.67 -14.47
CA ASN A 79 5.37 -27.41 -13.27
C ASN A 79 6.33 -26.22 -13.47
N THR A 80 7.11 -26.25 -14.56
CA THR A 80 8.07 -25.19 -14.88
C THR A 80 7.34 -23.87 -15.20
N GLY A 81 6.28 -23.93 -16.00
CA GLY A 81 5.50 -22.75 -16.36
C GLY A 81 4.84 -22.09 -15.16
N THR A 82 4.19 -22.89 -14.30
CA THR A 82 3.55 -22.36 -13.09
C THR A 82 4.58 -21.79 -12.13
N THR A 83 5.75 -22.39 -12.01
CA THR A 83 6.84 -21.86 -11.16
C THR A 83 7.31 -20.48 -11.63
N ILE A 84 7.56 -20.32 -12.94
CA ILE A 84 7.93 -19.01 -13.51
C ILE A 84 6.81 -17.99 -13.30
N ILE A 85 5.56 -18.35 -13.60
CA ILE A 85 4.41 -17.47 -13.41
C ILE A 85 4.28 -17.07 -11.94
N THR A 86 4.41 -18.03 -11.01
CA THR A 86 4.31 -17.77 -9.56
C THR A 86 5.43 -16.85 -9.11
N PHE A 87 6.66 -17.06 -9.56
CA PHE A 87 7.79 -16.17 -9.25
C PHE A 87 7.52 -14.74 -9.72
N LEU A 88 7.03 -14.55 -10.95
CA LEU A 88 6.64 -13.24 -11.46
C LEU A 88 5.44 -12.65 -10.71
N MET A 89 4.46 -13.49 -10.35
CA MET A 89 3.27 -13.11 -9.61
C MET A 89 3.61 -12.55 -8.24
N VAL A 90 4.64 -13.08 -7.55
CA VAL A 90 5.12 -12.54 -6.28
C VAL A 90 5.49 -11.06 -6.42
N PHE A 91 6.23 -10.67 -7.46
CA PHE A 91 6.57 -9.26 -7.69
C PHE A 91 5.34 -8.40 -8.03
N VAL A 92 4.42 -8.94 -8.85
CA VAL A 92 3.17 -8.25 -9.20
C VAL A 92 2.32 -8.00 -7.95
N ILE A 93 2.15 -9.02 -7.11
CA ILE A 93 1.42 -8.96 -5.86
C ILE A 93 2.10 -7.99 -4.90
N GLN A 94 3.42 -8.09 -4.71
CA GLN A 94 4.18 -7.18 -3.85
C GLN A 94 4.02 -5.72 -4.29
N ASN A 95 4.03 -5.44 -5.61
CA ASN A 95 3.80 -4.09 -6.11
C ASN A 95 2.38 -3.59 -5.83
N ALA A 96 1.37 -4.44 -6.05
CA ALA A 96 -0.01 -4.10 -5.73
C ALA A 96 -0.19 -3.86 -4.22
N GLN A 97 0.32 -4.76 -3.40
CA GLN A 97 0.28 -4.69 -1.93
C GLN A 97 1.01 -3.45 -1.40
N ASN A 98 2.20 -3.14 -1.92
CA ASN A 98 2.95 -1.95 -1.51
C ASN A 98 2.17 -0.67 -1.79
N ARG A 99 1.52 -0.59 -2.95
CA ARG A 99 0.68 0.56 -3.30
C ARG A 99 -0.56 0.67 -2.43
N ASP A 100 -1.21 -0.46 -2.14
CA ASP A 100 -2.41 -0.48 -1.29
C ASP A 100 -2.07 -0.14 0.17
N ALA A 101 -0.91 -0.57 0.68
CA ALA A 101 -0.40 -0.21 2.00
C ALA A 101 -0.17 1.31 2.13
N MET A 102 0.51 1.91 1.15
CA MET A 102 0.73 3.36 1.07
C MET A 102 -0.59 4.14 1.04
N ALA A 103 -1.57 3.66 0.26
CA ALA A 103 -2.89 4.30 0.20
C ALA A 103 -3.65 4.23 1.54
N ILE A 104 -3.47 3.17 2.32
CA ILE A 104 -4.02 3.06 3.68
C ILE A 104 -3.35 4.06 4.61
N GLN A 105 -2.02 4.17 4.58
CA GLN A 105 -1.25 5.13 5.39
C GLN A 105 -1.74 6.57 5.16
N VAL A 106 -1.80 7.02 3.90
CA VAL A 106 -2.28 8.36 3.55
C VAL A 106 -3.70 8.63 4.05
N LYS A 107 -4.59 7.63 3.98
CA LYS A 107 -5.96 7.76 4.50
C LYS A 107 -5.99 7.88 6.03
N LEU A 108 -5.14 7.13 6.73
CA LEU A 108 -5.01 7.20 8.19
C LEU A 108 -4.43 8.55 8.63
N ASP A 109 -3.43 9.06 7.92
CA ASP A 109 -2.84 10.37 8.17
C ASP A 109 -3.86 11.50 8.04
N GLU A 110 -4.69 11.47 7.00
CA GLU A 110 -5.78 12.44 6.84
C GLU A 110 -6.80 12.36 7.99
N LEU A 111 -7.15 11.14 8.44
CA LEU A 111 -8.04 10.95 9.59
C LEU A 111 -7.43 11.46 10.89
N ILE A 112 -6.12 11.28 11.11
CA ILE A 112 -5.40 11.81 12.27
C ILE A 112 -5.43 13.34 12.22
N CYS A 113 -5.09 13.96 11.09
CA CYS A 113 -5.12 15.41 10.94
C CYS A 113 -6.53 16.01 11.09
N ALA A 114 -7.58 15.29 10.69
CA ALA A 114 -8.95 15.75 10.83
C ALA A 114 -9.53 15.60 12.25
N THR A 115 -8.90 14.77 13.11
CA THR A 115 -9.40 14.47 14.45
C THR A 115 -8.78 15.39 15.50
N ARG A 116 -9.61 16.23 16.16
CA ARG A 116 -9.14 17.27 17.11
C ARG A 116 -8.28 16.78 18.28
N ASP A 117 -8.55 15.58 18.80
CA ASP A 117 -7.80 14.98 19.92
C ASP A 117 -6.73 13.98 19.48
N ALA A 118 -6.55 13.78 18.17
CA ALA A 118 -5.50 12.91 17.65
C ALA A 118 -4.15 13.63 17.69
N ARG A 119 -3.07 12.86 17.79
CA ARG A 119 -1.71 13.40 17.88
C ARG A 119 -1.11 13.50 16.49
N ASP A 120 -0.85 14.72 16.03
CA ASP A 120 -0.14 14.98 14.76
C ASP A 120 1.21 14.26 14.65
N LYS A 121 1.85 13.93 15.78
CA LYS A 121 3.11 13.15 15.83
C LYS A 121 3.00 11.71 15.29
N LEU A 122 1.78 11.22 15.02
CA LEU A 122 1.54 9.88 14.47
C LEU A 122 1.42 9.88 12.94
N VAL A 123 1.33 11.05 12.32
CA VAL A 123 1.28 11.20 10.86
C VAL A 123 2.65 10.81 10.27
N GLY A 124 2.67 9.92 9.28
CA GLY A 124 3.90 9.45 8.63
C GLY A 124 4.85 8.70 9.56
N ILE A 125 4.31 7.99 10.56
CA ILE A 125 5.11 7.22 11.54
C ILE A 125 5.93 6.10 10.88
N GLU A 126 5.49 5.58 9.73
CA GLU A 126 6.15 4.54 8.94
C GLU A 126 7.52 4.95 8.37
N ASP A 127 7.77 6.26 8.23
CA ASP A 127 9.02 6.80 7.71
C ASP A 127 10.05 7.07 8.83
N LEU A 128 9.64 6.88 10.10
CA LEU A 128 10.50 7.08 11.26
C LEU A 128 11.33 5.83 11.57
N ASP A 129 12.47 6.04 12.25
CA ASP A 129 13.33 4.96 12.71
C ASP A 129 12.59 4.01 13.66
N ASP A 130 12.83 2.70 13.54
CA ASP A 130 12.19 1.65 14.33
C ASP A 130 12.28 1.91 15.85
N THR A 131 13.40 2.46 16.32
CA THR A 131 13.59 2.77 17.75
C THR A 131 12.68 3.91 18.22
N VAL A 132 12.36 4.86 17.34
CA VAL A 132 11.45 5.96 17.61
C VAL A 132 10.01 5.46 17.60
N VAL A 133 9.65 4.62 16.63
CA VAL A 133 8.33 3.98 16.52
C VAL A 133 8.02 3.14 17.77
N GLU A 134 8.97 2.33 18.23
CA GLU A 134 8.76 1.48 19.42
C GLU A 134 8.58 2.30 20.70
N ARG A 135 9.31 3.43 20.85
CA ARG A 135 9.11 4.36 21.97
C ARG A 135 7.72 4.98 21.97
N LEU A 136 7.26 5.45 20.80
CA LEU A 136 5.91 6.00 20.62
C LEU A 136 4.82 4.96 20.94
N LYS A 137 5.02 3.72 20.49
CA LYS A 137 4.14 2.59 20.78
C LYS A 137 4.07 2.28 22.27
N ALA A 138 5.21 2.24 22.95
CA ALA A 138 5.27 2.05 24.40
C ALA A 138 4.55 3.17 25.16
N GLU A 139 4.70 4.43 24.72
CA GLU A 139 3.98 5.57 25.32
C GLU A 139 2.45 5.40 25.19
N ILE A 140 1.95 5.02 24.00
CA ILE A 140 0.51 4.76 23.76
C ILE A 140 -0.01 3.67 24.68
N GLN A 141 0.68 2.52 24.73
CA GLN A 141 0.26 1.39 25.55
C GLN A 141 0.23 1.76 27.03
N SER A 142 1.19 2.57 27.51
CA SER A 142 1.22 3.04 28.90
C SER A 142 0.03 3.94 29.25
N ARG A 143 -0.42 4.80 28.30
CA ARG A 143 -1.59 5.65 28.49
C ARG A 143 -2.89 4.88 28.41
N SER A 144 -3.02 3.96 27.45
CA SER A 144 -4.19 3.08 27.33
C SER A 144 -4.39 2.26 28.61
N LYS A 145 -3.31 1.71 29.19
CA LYS A 145 -3.36 1.01 30.49
C LYS A 145 -3.71 1.92 31.66
N ARG A 146 -3.37 3.22 31.61
CA ARG A 146 -3.74 4.22 32.62
C ARG A 146 -5.15 4.78 32.43
N SER A 147 -5.82 4.50 31.31
CA SER A 147 -7.18 4.95 31.02
C SER A 147 -8.12 3.76 30.78
N PRO A 148 -8.46 2.93 31.79
CA PRO A 148 -9.50 1.91 31.66
C PRO A 148 -10.93 2.43 31.85
N ALA A 149 -11.15 3.74 32.05
CA ALA A 149 -12.45 4.27 32.49
C ALA A 149 -12.74 5.67 31.94
N ALA A 150 -13.18 5.78 30.68
CA ALA A 150 -13.85 6.97 30.15
C ALA A 150 -14.62 6.71 28.84
N VAL A 151 -15.15 5.50 28.65
CA VAL A 151 -16.13 5.22 27.59
C VAL A 151 -17.33 4.55 28.24
N GLY A 152 -18.32 5.37 28.57
CA GLY A 152 -19.61 5.03 29.11
C GLY A 152 -20.53 6.23 28.90
#